data_AF-A0A925MML7-F1
#
_entry.id   AF-A0A925MML7-F1
#
_cell.length_a   1.000
_cell.length_b   1.000
_cell.length_c   1.000
_cell.angle_alpha   90.00
_cell.angle_beta   90.00
_cell.angle_gamma   90.00
#
_symmetry.space_group_name_H-M   'P 1'
#
loop_
_entity.id
_entity.type
_entity.pdbx_description
1 polymer ?
#
loop_
_entity_poly.entity_id
_entity_poly.type
_entity_poly.pdbx_seq_one_letter_code
_entity_poly.pdbx_strand_id
1 'polypeptide(L)'
;MKIEREAAWIGDAVLALYAREYVLKERSCMDGAWFTHLTSNEFLSAFGNPTAVEARIGNIYRNLGLAAAYNHIETEFVPLFIKQIQKKMK
;
A
#
# COMPACT_ATOMS: atom_id res chain seq x y z
N MET A 1 -11.39 -18.32 -5.18
CA MET A 1 -11.26 -18.20 -3.70
C MET A 1 -9.85 -18.46 -3.15
N LYS A 2 -9.14 -19.56 -3.48
CA LYS A 2 -7.76 -19.76 -2.96
C LYS A 2 -6.71 -18.80 -3.58
N ILE A 3 -6.71 -18.68 -4.91
CA ILE A 3 -5.75 -17.85 -5.66
C ILE A 3 -5.81 -16.36 -5.26
N GLU A 4 -7.02 -15.86 -4.98
CA GLU A 4 -7.25 -14.46 -4.63
C GLU A 4 -6.71 -14.13 -3.23
N ARG A 5 -6.87 -15.03 -2.26
CA ARG A 5 -6.27 -14.87 -0.92
C ARG A 5 -4.75 -14.94 -0.95
N GLU A 6 -4.19 -15.87 -1.73
CA GLU A 6 -2.74 -15.95 -1.89
C GLU A 6 -2.17 -14.69 -2.55
N ALA A 7 -2.90 -14.12 -3.52
CA ALA A 7 -2.52 -12.85 -4.14
C ALA A 7 -2.61 -11.71 -3.11
N ALA A 8 -3.64 -11.69 -2.25
CA ALA A 8 -3.77 -10.70 -1.19
C ALA A 8 -2.59 -10.76 -0.21
N TRP A 9 -2.21 -11.94 0.29
CA TRP A 9 -1.06 -12.07 1.19
C TRP A 9 0.26 -11.59 0.56
N ILE A 10 0.47 -11.85 -0.72
CA ILE A 10 1.65 -11.33 -1.43
C ILE A 10 1.55 -9.81 -1.61
N GLY A 11 0.37 -9.31 -1.97
CA GLY A 11 0.14 -7.89 -2.11
C GLY A 11 0.32 -7.09 -0.83
N ASP A 12 -0.14 -7.62 0.31
CA ASP A 12 0.12 -7.07 1.64
C ASP A 12 1.63 -6.99 1.92
N ALA A 13 2.38 -8.05 1.65
CA ALA A 13 3.83 -8.03 1.82
C ALA A 13 4.52 -6.98 0.92
N VAL A 14 4.09 -6.84 -0.33
CA VAL A 14 4.61 -5.83 -1.26
C VAL A 14 4.26 -4.41 -0.80
N LEU A 15 3.02 -4.20 -0.38
CA LEU A 15 2.54 -2.93 0.15
C LEU A 15 3.29 -2.54 1.43
N ALA A 16 3.50 -3.50 2.34
CA ALA A 16 4.22 -3.28 3.58
C ALA A 16 5.72 -3.01 3.34
N LEU A 17 6.33 -3.61 2.31
CA LEU A 17 7.70 -3.27 1.92
C LEU A 17 7.75 -1.83 1.38
N TYR A 18 6.90 -1.52 0.41
CA TYR A 18 6.80 -0.16 -0.16
C TYR A 18 6.58 0.89 0.94
N ALA A 19 5.64 0.64 1.85
CA ALA A 19 5.30 1.57 2.92
C ALA A 19 6.51 1.86 3.84
N ARG A 20 7.33 0.85 4.15
CA ARG A 20 8.55 1.05 4.95
C ARG A 20 9.56 1.90 4.20
N GLU A 21 9.82 1.60 2.93
CA GLU A 21 10.75 2.38 2.11
C GLU A 21 10.29 3.82 1.95
N TYR A 22 8.99 4.03 1.70
CA TYR A 22 8.38 5.34 1.58
C TYR A 22 8.51 6.15 2.87
N VAL A 23 8.21 5.55 4.03
CA VAL A 23 8.33 6.21 5.33
C VAL A 23 9.78 6.57 5.63
N LEU A 24 10.73 5.66 5.41
CA LEU A 24 12.14 5.94 5.61
C LEU A 24 12.64 7.07 4.70
N LYS A 25 12.19 7.11 3.44
CA LYS A 25 12.51 8.16 2.48
C LYS A 25 11.96 9.52 2.90
N GLU A 26 10.68 9.60 3.29
CA GLU A 26 10.00 10.86 3.57
C GLU A 26 10.28 11.41 4.98
N ARG A 27 10.50 10.52 5.97
CA ARG A 27 10.63 10.91 7.38
C ARG A 27 12.06 10.80 7.91
N SER A 28 12.97 10.17 7.16
CA SER A 28 14.34 9.82 7.62
C SER A 28 14.38 8.97 8.90
N CYS A 29 13.24 8.44 9.33
CA CYS A 29 13.08 7.56 10.48
C CYS A 29 11.84 6.68 10.28
N MET A 30 11.74 5.58 11.04
CA MET A 30 10.55 4.73 10.98
C MET A 30 9.39 5.36 11.75
N ASP A 31 8.50 6.04 11.04
CA ASP A 31 7.25 6.60 11.59
C ASP A 31 6.13 5.55 11.53
N GLY A 32 5.87 4.90 12.67
CA GLY A 32 4.86 3.85 12.78
C GLY A 32 3.44 4.31 12.48
N ALA A 33 3.12 5.60 12.66
CA ALA A 33 1.80 6.13 12.36
C ALA A 33 1.59 6.25 10.84
N TRP A 34 2.60 6.72 10.10
CA TRP A 34 2.55 6.78 8.64
C TRP A 34 2.45 5.39 8.02
N PHE A 35 3.30 4.46 8.47
CA PHE A 35 3.27 3.08 8.03
C PHE A 35 1.89 2.46 8.25
N THR A 36 1.39 2.51 9.49
CA THR A 36 0.10 1.92 9.85
C THR A 36 -1.04 2.53 9.05
N HIS A 37 -1.01 3.85 8.81
CA HIS A 37 -2.06 4.52 8.05
C HIS A 37 -2.06 4.05 6.58
N LEU A 38 -0.90 3.98 5.92
CA LEU A 38 -0.77 3.54 4.53
C LEU A 38 -1.16 2.08 4.30
N THR A 39 -0.94 1.21 5.30
CA THR A 39 -1.29 -0.22 5.23
C THR A 39 -2.62 -0.55 5.92
N SER A 40 -3.39 0.45 6.39
CA SER A 40 -4.62 0.18 7.14
C SER A 40 -5.77 -0.24 6.22
N ASN A 41 -6.60 -1.17 6.69
CA ASN A 41 -7.86 -1.52 6.02
C ASN A 41 -8.77 -0.30 5.82
N GLU A 42 -8.75 0.67 6.76
CA GLU A 42 -9.50 1.91 6.64
C GLU A 42 -9.04 2.72 5.42
N PHE A 43 -7.73 2.88 5.23
CA PHE A 43 -7.18 3.55 4.05
C PHE A 43 -7.47 2.76 2.76
N LEU A 44 -7.22 1.46 2.75
CA LEU A 44 -7.46 0.61 1.58
C LEU A 44 -8.94 0.55 1.20
N SER A 45 -9.85 0.73 2.16
CA SER A 45 -11.29 0.78 1.91
C SER A 45 -11.71 1.92 0.97
N ALA A 46 -10.91 3.00 0.88
CA ALA A 46 -11.14 4.09 -0.05
C ALA A 46 -10.96 3.67 -1.52
N PHE A 47 -10.26 2.56 -1.78
CA PHE A 47 -9.99 2.01 -3.12
C PHE A 47 -10.82 0.75 -3.43
N GLY A 48 -11.65 0.29 -2.49
CA GLY A 48 -12.48 -0.90 -2.63
C GLY A 48 -12.34 -1.85 -1.44
N ASN A 49 -12.72 -3.13 -1.61
CA ASN A 49 -12.52 -4.12 -0.56
C ASN A 49 -11.02 -4.32 -0.29
N PRO A 50 -10.52 -4.16 0.96
CA PRO A 50 -9.09 -4.24 1.28
C PRO A 50 -8.40 -5.50 0.73
N THR A 51 -9.00 -6.68 0.94
CA THR A 51 -8.45 -7.94 0.43
C THR A 51 -8.34 -7.97 -1.09
N ALA A 52 -9.28 -7.34 -1.79
CA ALA A 52 -9.25 -7.26 -3.26
C ALA A 52 -8.21 -6.23 -3.75
N VAL A 53 -8.00 -5.16 -2.99
CA VAL A 53 -6.94 -4.16 -3.26
C VAL A 53 -5.57 -4.82 -3.09
N GLU A 54 -5.35 -5.53 -1.99
CA GLU A 54 -4.13 -6.30 -1.77
C GLU A 54 -3.94 -7.35 -2.87
N ALA A 55 -4.99 -8.11 -3.22
CA ALA A 55 -4.90 -9.10 -4.28
C ALA A 55 -4.52 -8.48 -5.63
N ARG A 56 -4.98 -7.26 -5.92
CA ARG A 56 -4.59 -6.51 -7.12
C ARG A 56 -3.09 -6.22 -7.13
N ILE A 57 -2.54 -5.71 -6.02
CA ILE A 57 -1.10 -5.46 -5.88
C ILE A 57 -0.31 -6.76 -6.08
N GLY A 58 -0.73 -7.84 -5.42
CA GLY A 58 -0.08 -9.14 -5.54
C GLY A 58 -0.12 -9.70 -6.96
N ASN A 59 -1.21 -9.52 -7.68
CA ASN A 59 -1.32 -9.92 -9.09
C ASN A 59 -0.44 -9.07 -10.01
N ILE A 60 -0.35 -7.76 -9.79
CA ILE A 60 0.57 -6.89 -10.55
C ILE A 60 2.01 -7.34 -10.30
N TYR A 61 2.39 -7.57 -9.04
CA TYR A 61 3.71 -8.07 -8.68
C TYR A 61 4.05 -9.39 -9.37
N ARG A 62 3.14 -10.37 -9.34
CA ARG A 62 3.38 -11.69 -9.96
C ARG A 62 3.56 -11.61 -11.47
N ASN A 63 2.79 -10.76 -12.14
CA ASN A 63 2.78 -10.72 -13.61
C ASN A 63 3.81 -9.74 -14.19
N LEU A 64 4.08 -8.64 -13.50
CA LEU A 64 4.84 -7.49 -14.02
C LEU A 64 6.05 -7.11 -13.14
N GLY A 65 6.22 -7.77 -11.99
CA GLY A 65 7.33 -7.55 -11.07
C GLY A 65 7.14 -6.40 -10.09
N LEU A 66 8.15 -6.23 -9.23
CA LEU A 66 8.11 -5.28 -8.11
C LEU A 66 7.97 -3.82 -8.55
N ALA A 67 8.71 -3.41 -9.58
CA ALA A 67 8.68 -2.03 -10.06
C ALA A 67 7.27 -1.61 -10.54
N ALA A 68 6.56 -2.51 -11.22
CA ALA A 68 5.18 -2.24 -11.65
C ALA A 68 4.21 -2.13 -10.47
N ALA A 69 4.38 -2.96 -9.44
CA ALA A 69 3.57 -2.89 -8.22
C ALA A 69 3.83 -1.58 -7.46
N TYR A 70 5.08 -1.13 -7.37
CA TYR A 70 5.46 0.14 -6.75
C TYR A 70 4.86 1.31 -7.50
N ASN A 71 5.01 1.33 -8.83
CA ASN A 71 4.40 2.37 -9.66
C ASN A 71 2.88 2.43 -9.45
N HIS A 72 2.19 1.28 -9.35
CA HIS A 72 0.76 1.26 -9.06
C HIS A 72 0.42 1.90 -7.69
N ILE A 73 1.18 1.57 -6.64
CA ILE A 73 1.00 2.15 -5.30
C ILE A 73 1.27 3.67 -5.33
N GLU A 74 2.32 4.10 -6.03
CA GLU A 74 2.68 5.51 -6.20
C GLU A 74 1.62 6.32 -6.95
N THR A 75 1.03 5.76 -8.00
CA THR A 75 0.04 6.49 -8.80
C THR A 75 -1.33 6.52 -8.14
N GLU A 76 -1.73 5.43 -7.49
CA GLU A 76 -3.09 5.30 -6.95
C GLU A 76 -3.19 5.71 -5.48
N PHE A 77 -2.26 5.25 -4.62
CA PHE A 77 -2.44 5.31 -3.17
C PHE A 77 -1.76 6.54 -2.57
N VAL A 78 -0.52 6.82 -2.96
CA VAL A 78 0.27 7.92 -2.40
C VAL A 78 -0.44 9.28 -2.49
N PRO A 79 -1.13 9.66 -3.59
CA PRO A 79 -1.81 10.96 -3.66
C PRO A 79 -2.91 11.12 -2.62
N LEU A 80 -3.66 10.06 -2.32
CA LEU A 80 -4.69 10.10 -1.28
C LEU A 80 -4.06 10.08 0.12
N PHE A 81 -3.02 9.27 0.31
CA PHE A 81 -2.29 9.17 1.57
C PHE A 81 -1.77 10.54 2.01
N ILE A 82 -1.08 11.27 1.12
CA ILE A 82 -0.55 12.61 1.41
C ILE A 82 -1.67 13.56 1.82
N LYS A 83 -2.80 13.58 1.08
CA LYS A 83 -3.96 14.42 1.40
C LYS A 83 -4.53 14.12 2.80
N GLN A 84 -4.61 12.85 3.18
CA GLN A 84 -5.14 12.44 4.49
C GLN A 84 -4.19 12.78 5.63
N ILE A 85 -2.88 12.55 5.44
CA ILE A 85 -1.87 12.89 6.45
C ILE A 85 -1.79 14.40 6.67
N GLN A 86 -1.81 15.21 5.60
CA GLN A 86 -1.83 16.68 5.71
C GLN A 86 -3.05 17.18 6.49
N LYS A 87 -4.20 16.49 6.38
CA LYS A 87 -5.41 16.83 7.14
C LYS A 87 -5.33 16.36 8.60
N LYS A 88 -4.73 15.19 8.88
CA LYS A 88 -4.55 14.65 10.24
C LYS A 88 -3.47 15.40 11.05
N MET A 89 -2.50 16.01 10.37
CA MET A 89 -1.40 16.77 11.00
C MET A 89 -1.66 18.28 11.09
N LYS A 90 -2.88 18.73 10.74
CA LYS A 90 -3.35 20.10 10.92
C LYS A 90 -4.18 20.20 12.18
#